data_AF-A0A1V5IJ81-F1
#
_entry.id   AF-A0A1V5IJ81-F1
#
_cell.length_a   1.000
_cell.length_b   1.000
_cell.length_c   1.000
_cell.angle_alpha   90.00
_cell.angle_beta   90.00
_cell.angle_gamma   90.00
#
_symmetry.space_group_name_H-M   'P 1'
#
loop_
_entity.id
_entity.type
_entity.pdbx_description
1 polymer ?
#
loop_
_entity_poly.entity_id
_entity_poly.type
_entity_poly.pdbx_seq_one_letter_code
_entity_poly.pdbx_strand_id
1 'polypeptide(L)'
;MVSEWVTKNRFDPEYLPVIEKKLFFEGEEKKRSITNYVVLLTLATIIATYGVISGSTATVIGAMIIAPLMTPIMAVTLAMILGRGLA
;
A
#
# COMPACT_ATOMS: atom_id res chain seq x y z
N MET A 1 1.93 34.60 -10.38
CA MET A 1 1.43 33.96 -9.14
C MET A 1 0.71 32.64 -9.39
N VAL A 2 -0.48 32.57 -10.02
CA VAL A 2 -1.15 31.28 -10.33
C VAL A 2 -0.41 30.48 -11.41
N SER A 3 0.14 31.17 -12.42
CA SER A 3 0.96 30.55 -13.48
C SER A 3 2.25 29.91 -12.95
N GLU A 4 2.86 30.48 -11.91
CA GLU A 4 4.05 29.92 -11.26
C GLU A 4 3.70 28.66 -10.45
N TRP A 5 2.53 28.62 -9.80
CA TRP A 5 2.06 27.45 -9.05
C TRP A 5 1.77 26.25 -9.96
N VAL A 6 1.13 26.51 -11.11
CA VAL A 6 0.84 25.46 -12.12
C VAL A 6 2.11 24.93 -12.78
N THR A 7 3.11 25.78 -13.00
CA THR A 7 4.38 25.36 -13.64
C THR A 7 5.30 24.62 -12.66
N LYS A 8 5.25 24.97 -11.36
CA LYS A 8 6.03 24.30 -10.31
C LYS A 8 5.43 22.95 -9.86
N ASN A 9 4.16 22.70 -10.13
CA ASN A 9 3.47 21.43 -9.81
C ASN A 9 3.37 20.48 -11.03
N ARG A 10 4.23 20.66 -12.04
CA ARG A 10 4.35 19.73 -13.16
C ARG A 10 5.02 18.47 -12.60
N PHE A 11 4.32 17.34 -12.64
CA PHE A 11 4.95 16.04 -12.38
C PHE A 11 6.12 15.89 -13.35
N ASP A 12 7.34 16.09 -12.85
CA ASP A 12 8.54 15.96 -13.65
C ASP A 12 8.63 14.52 -14.18
N PRO A 13 8.64 14.30 -15.50
CA PRO A 13 8.69 12.95 -16.09
C PRO A 13 9.92 12.15 -15.65
N GLU A 14 10.97 12.85 -15.21
CA GLU A 14 12.22 12.28 -14.68
C GLU A 14 12.05 11.64 -13.28
N TYR A 15 11.01 11.98 -12.51
CA TYR A 15 10.72 11.35 -11.21
C TYR A 15 10.03 9.99 -11.33
N LEU A 16 9.36 9.72 -12.46
CA LEU A 16 8.67 8.47 -12.71
C LEU A 16 9.57 7.24 -12.56
N PRO A 17 10.78 7.15 -13.14
CA PRO A 17 11.65 5.98 -12.97
C PRO A 17 12.14 5.79 -11.52
N VAL A 18 12.25 6.85 -10.73
CA VAL A 18 12.67 6.77 -9.32
C VAL A 18 11.54 6.21 -8.44
N ILE A 19 10.31 6.67 -8.68
CA ILE A 19 9.11 6.18 -8.00
C ILE A 19 8.82 4.75 -8.43
N GLU A 20 8.98 4.45 -9.72
CA GLU A 20 8.85 3.13 -10.30
C GLU A 20 9.80 2.14 -9.62
N LYS A 21 11.11 2.46 -9.55
CA LYS A 21 12.10 1.59 -8.90
C LYS A 21 11.89 1.41 -7.39
N LYS A 22 11.24 2.36 -6.71
CA LYS A 22 10.96 2.30 -5.27
C LYS A 22 9.69 1.51 -4.92
N LEU A 23 8.75 1.40 -5.86
CA LEU A 23 7.42 0.80 -5.62
C LEU A 23 7.19 -0.47 -6.43
N PHE A 24 7.83 -0.61 -7.58
CA PHE A 24 7.97 -1.87 -8.31
C PHE A 24 9.28 -2.50 -7.88
N PHE A 25 9.23 -3.26 -6.79
CA PHE A 25 10.28 -4.21 -6.48
C PHE A 25 10.16 -5.36 -7.49
N GLU A 26 10.95 -5.33 -8.57
CA GLU A 26 10.98 -6.43 -9.54
C GLU A 26 11.46 -7.75 -8.88
N GLY A 27 10.74 -8.86 -9.13
CA GLY A 27 11.16 -10.22 -8.75
C GLY A 27 10.53 -10.80 -7.48
N GLU A 28 11.30 -11.66 -6.77
CA GLU A 28 10.88 -12.45 -5.59
C GLU A 28 10.31 -11.61 -4.43
N GLU A 29 10.73 -10.35 -4.33
CA GLU A 29 10.28 -9.38 -3.32
C GLU A 29 8.77 -9.04 -3.45
N LYS A 30 8.24 -9.00 -4.68
CA LYS A 30 6.80 -8.75 -4.94
C LYS A 30 5.93 -9.88 -4.38
N LYS A 31 6.34 -11.13 -4.62
CA LYS A 31 5.64 -12.31 -4.09
C LYS A 31 5.68 -12.34 -2.56
N ARG A 32 6.83 -12.01 -1.97
CA ARG A 32 6.99 -11.97 -0.51
C ARG A 32 6.15 -10.87 0.15
N SER A 33 6.10 -9.69 -0.47
CA SER A 33 5.27 -8.57 0.02
C SER A 33 3.77 -8.87 -0.04
N ILE A 34 3.30 -9.47 -1.14
CA ILE A 34 1.88 -9.91 -1.25
C ILE A 34 1.57 -11.02 -0.26
N THR A 35 2.46 -12.00 -0.09
CA THR A 35 2.26 -13.09 0.88
C THR A 35 2.18 -12.54 2.30
N ASN A 36 3.10 -11.65 2.69
CA ASN A 36 3.07 -10.97 3.99
C ASN A 36 1.79 -10.16 4.17
N TYR A 37 1.37 -9.42 3.15
CA TYR A 37 0.11 -8.67 3.17
C TYR A 37 -1.08 -9.57 3.43
N VAL A 38 -1.25 -10.66 2.66
CA VAL A 38 -2.37 -11.59 2.82
C VAL A 38 -2.34 -12.24 4.19
N VAL A 39 -1.17 -12.72 4.63
CA VAL A 39 -1.02 -13.36 5.95
C VAL A 39 -1.38 -12.40 7.09
N LEU A 40 -0.80 -11.19 7.10
CA LEU A 40 -1.09 -10.18 8.13
C LEU A 40 -2.55 -9.73 8.09
N LEU A 41 -3.13 -9.56 6.90
CA LEU A 41 -4.53 -9.19 6.73
C LEU A 41 -5.45 -10.28 7.27
N THR A 42 -5.21 -11.54 6.93
CA THR A 42 -6.01 -12.67 7.44
C THR A 42 -5.92 -12.77 8.96
N LEU A 43 -4.71 -12.69 9.53
CA LEU A 43 -4.49 -12.66 10.98
C LEU A 43 -5.22 -11.49 11.66
N ALA A 44 -5.09 -10.27 11.13
CA ALA A 44 -5.78 -9.10 11.64
C ALA A 44 -7.30 -9.27 11.59
N THR A 45 -7.83 -9.87 10.51
CA THR A 45 -9.27 -10.13 10.37
C THR A 45 -9.76 -11.10 11.44
N ILE A 46 -9.04 -12.20 11.69
CA ILE A 46 -9.39 -13.18 12.73
C ILE A 46 -9.36 -12.53 14.11
N ILE A 47 -8.30 -11.76 14.43
CA ILE A 47 -8.15 -11.07 15.72
C ILE A 47 -9.25 -10.02 15.90
N ALA A 48 -9.58 -9.27 14.85
CA ALA A 48 -10.65 -8.27 14.88
C ALA A 48 -12.02 -8.93 15.09
N THR A 49 -12.32 -10.02 14.38
CA THR A 49 -13.57 -10.79 14.58
C THR A 49 -13.67 -11.31 16.01
N TYR A 50 -12.59 -11.85 16.56
CA TYR A 50 -12.56 -12.28 17.96
C TYR A 50 -12.75 -11.12 18.93
N GLY A 51 -12.11 -9.97 18.69
CA GLY A 51 -12.26 -8.76 19.49
C GLY A 51 -13.69 -8.21 19.51
N VAL A 52 -14.42 -8.32 18.38
CA VAL A 52 -15.85 -7.96 18.32
C VAL A 52 -16.71 -8.92 19.14
N ILE A 53 -16.48 -10.24 19.00
CA ILE A 53 -17.22 -11.26 19.77
C ILE A 53 -16.97 -11.12 21.27
N SER A 54 -15.72 -10.83 21.66
CA SER A 54 -15.34 -10.65 23.07
C SER A 54 -15.70 -9.26 23.63
N GLY A 55 -16.26 -8.35 22.82
CA GLY A 55 -16.58 -6.98 23.22
C GLY A 55 -15.37 -6.12 23.58
N SER A 56 -14.18 -6.43 23.06
CA SER A 56 -12.93 -5.73 23.38
C SER A 56 -12.48 -4.82 22.23
N THR A 57 -12.80 -3.53 22.35
CA THR A 57 -12.32 -2.49 21.42
C THR A 57 -10.79 -2.42 21.38
N ALA A 58 -10.11 -2.71 22.51
CA ALA A 58 -8.65 -2.74 22.58
C ALA A 58 -8.06 -3.82 21.65
N THR A 59 -8.70 -4.99 21.55
CA THR A 59 -8.28 -6.07 20.66
C THR A 59 -8.50 -5.69 19.19
N VAL A 60 -9.58 -4.97 18.87
CA VAL A 60 -9.86 -4.48 17.51
C VAL A 60 -8.85 -3.41 17.08
N ILE A 61 -8.47 -2.48 17.97
CA ILE A 61 -7.44 -1.48 17.69
C ILE A 61 -6.06 -2.16 17.51
N GLY A 62 -5.75 -3.17 18.32
CA GLY A 62 -4.53 -3.97 18.16
C GLY A 62 -4.44 -4.62 16.77
N ALA A 63 -5.54 -5.13 16.24
CA ALA A 63 -5.60 -5.68 14.89
C ALA A 63 -5.29 -4.64 13.79
N MET A 64 -5.68 -3.37 13.98
CA MET A 64 -5.38 -2.29 13.02
C MET A 64 -3.88 -1.96 12.95
N ILE A 65 -3.15 -2.11 14.05
CA ILE A 65 -1.70 -1.87 14.10
C ILE A 65 -0.93 -2.99 13.36
N ILE A 66 -1.44 -4.22 13.40
CA ILE A 66 -0.80 -5.40 12.78
C ILE A 66 -0.86 -5.34 11.25
N ALA A 67 -1.79 -4.59 10.66
CA ALA A 67 -1.97 -4.50 9.21
C ALA A 67 -1.43 -3.17 8.62
N PRO A 68 -0.13 -3.06 8.29
CA PRO A 68 0.42 -1.90 7.58
C PRO A 68 0.08 -1.98 6.08
N LEU A 69 -1.11 -1.50 5.70
CA LEU A 69 -1.64 -1.59 4.33
C LEU A 69 -1.09 -0.52 3.35
N MET A 70 -0.33 0.48 3.82
CA MET A 70 0.06 1.63 2.97
C MET A 70 0.89 1.22 1.74
N THR A 71 1.91 0.39 1.92
CA THR A 71 2.86 0.01 0.85
C THR A 71 2.20 -0.72 -0.32
N PRO A 72 1.37 -1.78 -0.11
CA PRO A 72 0.70 -2.47 -1.21
C PRO A 72 -0.34 -1.59 -1.93
N ILE A 73 -1.05 -0.71 -1.23
CA ILE A 73 -2.02 0.21 -1.85
C ILE A 73 -1.31 1.19 -2.80
N MET A 74 -0.17 1.76 -2.38
CA MET A 74 0.62 2.67 -3.22
C MET A 74 1.16 1.96 -4.47
N ALA A 75 1.65 0.73 -4.33
CA ALA A 75 2.15 -0.06 -5.45
C ALA A 75 1.05 -0.35 -6.50
N VAL A 76 -0.15 -0.75 -6.06
CA VAL A 76 -1.29 -1.01 -6.96
C VAL A 76 -1.76 0.27 -7.67
N THR A 77 -1.82 1.38 -6.94
CA THR A 77 -2.23 2.67 -7.51
C THR A 77 -1.28 3.13 -8.61
N LEU A 78 0.03 3.00 -8.40
CA LEU A 78 1.02 3.33 -9.43
C LEU A 78 0.98 2.40 -10.63
N ALA A 79 0.79 1.08 -10.42
CA ALA A 79 0.60 0.12 -11.50
C ALA A 79 -0.59 0.49 -12.40
N MET A 80 -1.69 0.94 -11.79
CA MET A 80 -2.89 1.38 -12.49
C MET A 80 -2.64 2.67 -13.29
N ILE A 81 -1.97 3.67 -12.70
CA ILE A 81 -1.68 4.96 -13.36
C ILE A 81 -0.71 4.78 -14.54
N LEU A 82 0.30 3.91 -14.39
CA LEU A 82 1.30 3.63 -15.43
C LEU A 82 0.79 2.67 -16.52
N GLY A 83 -0.44 2.14 -16.39
CA GLY A 83 -0.99 1.15 -17.33
C GLY A 83 -0.26 -0.20 -17.31
N ARG A 84 0.62 -0.42 -16.32
CA ARG A 84 1.32 -1.69 -16.12
C ARG A 84 0.43 -2.61 -15.30
N GLY A 85 -0.55 -3.19 -15.98
CA GLY A 85 -1.32 -4.30 -15.44
C GLY A 85 -0.38 -5.43 -15.01
N LEU A 86 -0.76 -6.15 -13.97
CA LEU A 86 -0.03 -7.28 -13.40
C LEU A 86 0.30 -8.33 -14.50
N ALA A 87 1.45 -8.17 -15.16
CA ALA A 87 2.07 -9.12 -16.05
C ALA A 87 3.48 -9.41 -15.54
#